data_AF-A0A2Z3GZU5-F1
#
_entry.id   AF-A0A2Z3GZU5-F1
#
_cell.length_a   1.000
_cell.length_b   1.000
_cell.length_c   1.000
_cell.angle_alpha   90.00
_cell.angle_beta   90.00
_cell.angle_gamma   90.00
#
_symmetry.space_group_name_H-M   'P 1'
#
loop_
_entity.id
_entity.type
_entity.pdbx_description
1 polymer ?
#
loop_
_entity_poly.entity_id
_entity_poly.type
_entity_poly.pdbx_seq_one_letter_code
_entity_poly.pdbx_strand_id
1 'polypeptide(L)'
;MSGTSRESSLLSGVSKLPLPSGRGPGGGLPSSDDALLQCVFAAYPDRLARRREPGSTKAVTVGGRGVRLAPASGVSEPELFVCVDVDAGGTDSFVRQASGVEREWLPAERVSTRIEITFDEKTERLAARKATRFGDLLLDELNAHIADESEAASVLARAAAERLEKVLPAPDSPAGAFRTRVRCLREWVPELDLPAFEAADLREALEALCRNRRSLADVRNGPWLDFLRGCLTYQQLQAVESEAPGHLEVPSGSHIQLVYEEGRPPILAARIQEMFGLTETPTVGRGRRKVLLHLLAPNYRPQQVTEDLASFWRNGYPIVRKELRARYPKHSWPDDPLTAEAVRGAKRRQG
;
A
#
# COMPACT_ATOMS: atom_id res chain seq x y z
N MET A 1 -61.32 57.76 0.59
CA MET A 1 -61.86 58.80 -0.32
C MET A 1 -60.76 59.16 -1.31
N SER A 2 -61.11 59.15 -2.62
CA SER A 2 -60.38 59.71 -3.78
C SER A 2 -58.92 59.27 -3.96
N GLY A 3 -58.51 58.45 -4.94
CA GLY A 3 -59.09 58.19 -6.26
C GLY A 3 -58.71 59.30 -7.25
N THR A 4 -57.63 59.11 -8.02
CA THR A 4 -57.54 59.54 -9.44
C THR A 4 -56.41 58.82 -10.19
N SER A 5 -56.80 58.17 -11.29
CA SER A 5 -55.98 57.54 -12.33
C SER A 5 -55.33 58.54 -13.29
N ARG A 6 -54.28 58.09 -14.00
CA ARG A 6 -54.02 58.17 -15.47
C ARG A 6 -52.51 58.10 -15.75
N GLU A 7 -52.01 57.00 -16.31
CA GLU A 7 -51.90 56.65 -17.75
C GLU A 7 -50.55 57.08 -18.40
N SER A 8 -49.90 56.08 -19.00
CA SER A 8 -49.07 56.10 -20.21
C SER A 8 -47.76 56.92 -20.23
N SER A 9 -46.61 56.25 -20.37
CA SER A 9 -46.09 55.85 -21.69
C SER A 9 -44.65 55.36 -21.60
N LEU A 10 -44.37 54.32 -22.38
CA LEU A 10 -43.08 53.72 -22.67
C LEU A 10 -42.14 54.72 -23.36
N LEU A 11 -40.84 54.69 -23.04
CA LEU A 11 -39.69 54.50 -23.96
C LEU A 11 -38.37 55.07 -23.39
N SER A 12 -37.30 54.35 -23.74
CA SER A 12 -35.89 54.76 -23.79
C SER A 12 -35.05 54.65 -22.50
N GLY A 13 -34.12 53.69 -22.51
CA GLY A 13 -33.11 53.56 -21.48
C GLY A 13 -32.27 52.29 -21.55
N VAL A 14 -31.92 51.78 -22.75
CA VAL A 14 -30.90 50.73 -22.88
C VAL A 14 -29.54 51.42 -22.95
N SER A 15 -28.86 51.48 -21.81
CA SER A 15 -27.47 51.90 -21.71
C SER A 15 -26.58 50.93 -22.47
N LYS A 16 -25.93 51.42 -23.54
CA LYS A 16 -24.83 50.74 -24.23
C LYS A 16 -23.69 50.48 -23.23
N LEU A 17 -23.38 49.21 -22.96
CA LEU A 17 -22.10 48.87 -22.35
C LEU A 17 -20.96 49.25 -23.32
N PRO A 18 -19.86 49.86 -22.85
CA PRO A 18 -18.72 50.17 -23.69
C PRO A 18 -17.94 48.90 -24.02
N LEU A 19 -17.64 48.72 -25.31
CA LEU A 19 -16.70 47.70 -25.80
C LEU A 19 -15.27 48.07 -25.36
N PRO A 20 -14.45 47.12 -24.87
CA PRO A 20 -13.07 47.39 -24.51
C PRO A 20 -12.22 47.65 -25.76
N SER A 21 -11.69 48.87 -25.88
CA SER A 21 -10.71 49.25 -26.89
C SER A 21 -9.30 48.92 -26.40
N GLY A 22 -8.72 47.85 -26.92
CA GLY A 22 -7.31 47.49 -26.71
C GLY A 22 -6.77 46.71 -27.90
N ARG A 23 -6.09 47.40 -28.83
CA ARG A 23 -5.56 46.84 -30.08
C ARG A 23 -4.03 46.84 -30.02
N GLY A 24 -3.43 45.65 -29.87
CA GLY A 24 -2.02 45.42 -30.20
C GLY A 24 -1.85 45.17 -31.71
N PRO A 25 -0.69 45.47 -32.31
CA PRO A 25 -0.50 45.32 -33.74
C PRO A 25 -0.17 43.86 -34.08
N GLY A 26 -1.10 43.15 -34.75
CA GLY A 26 -0.82 41.81 -35.29
C GLY A 26 -1.98 40.82 -35.44
N GLY A 27 -3.20 41.12 -34.98
CA GLY A 27 -4.35 40.21 -35.12
C GLY A 27 -5.35 40.70 -36.18
N GLY A 28 -5.47 39.99 -37.31
CA GLY A 28 -6.63 40.13 -38.18
C GLY A 28 -7.91 39.74 -37.43
N LEU A 29 -9.05 40.31 -37.82
CA LEU A 29 -10.35 39.82 -37.33
C LEU A 29 -10.48 38.33 -37.72
N PRO A 30 -11.05 37.46 -36.86
CA PRO A 30 -11.35 36.08 -37.24
C PRO A 30 -12.19 36.10 -38.53
N SER A 31 -12.01 35.09 -39.38
CA SER A 31 -12.86 34.97 -40.56
C SER A 31 -14.33 34.85 -40.12
N SER A 32 -15.27 35.21 -41.00
CA SER A 32 -16.71 35.09 -40.68
C SER A 32 -17.09 33.66 -40.27
N ASP A 33 -16.35 32.67 -40.79
CA ASP A 33 -16.57 31.25 -40.50
C ASP A 33 -16.01 30.89 -39.12
N ASP A 34 -14.82 31.37 -38.75
CA ASP A 34 -14.25 31.13 -37.41
C ASP A 34 -15.13 31.71 -36.30
N ALA A 35 -15.68 32.91 -36.52
CA ALA A 35 -16.59 33.54 -35.57
C ALA A 35 -17.85 32.70 -35.35
N LEU A 36 -18.41 32.10 -36.42
CA LEU A 36 -19.55 31.20 -36.32
C LEU A 36 -19.20 29.91 -35.55
N LEU A 37 -18.06 29.29 -35.85
CA LEU A 37 -17.60 28.09 -35.14
C LEU A 37 -17.33 28.36 -33.65
N GLN A 38 -16.74 29.52 -33.32
CA GLN A 38 -16.55 29.98 -31.95
C GLN A 38 -17.89 30.17 -31.22
N CYS A 39 -18.91 30.74 -31.88
CA CYS A 39 -20.25 30.86 -31.31
C CYS A 39 -20.88 29.50 -31.01
N VAL A 40 -20.72 28.50 -31.90
CA VAL A 40 -21.23 27.14 -31.67
C VAL A 40 -20.54 26.48 -30.47
N PHE A 41 -19.22 26.64 -30.34
CA PHE A 41 -18.49 26.15 -29.17
C PHE A 41 -18.91 26.85 -27.87
N ALA A 42 -19.04 28.18 -27.90
CA ALA A 42 -19.48 28.96 -26.74
C ALA A 42 -20.89 28.58 -26.26
N ALA A 43 -21.77 28.12 -27.17
CA ALA A 43 -23.10 27.65 -26.83
C ALA A 43 -23.11 26.26 -26.15
N TYR A 44 -22.14 25.39 -26.46
CA TYR A 44 -22.09 24.02 -25.96
C TYR A 44 -20.68 23.56 -25.52
N PRO A 45 -20.03 24.28 -24.59
CA PRO A 45 -18.66 23.96 -24.18
C PRO A 45 -18.56 22.62 -23.43
N ASP A 46 -19.65 22.17 -22.79
CA ASP A 46 -19.80 20.87 -22.14
C ASP A 46 -19.93 19.70 -23.14
N ARG A 47 -20.12 19.99 -24.43
CA ARG A 47 -20.19 19.00 -25.52
C ARG A 47 -18.92 18.95 -26.36
N LEU A 48 -17.85 19.58 -25.89
CA LEU A 48 -16.54 19.47 -26.54
C LEU A 48 -16.06 18.01 -26.48
N ALA A 49 -15.55 17.53 -27.60
CA ALA A 49 -14.98 16.21 -27.75
C ALA A 49 -13.59 16.28 -28.35
N ARG A 50 -12.78 15.30 -28.01
CA ARG A 50 -11.44 15.10 -28.57
C ARG A 50 -11.37 13.73 -29.23
N ARG A 51 -10.83 13.67 -30.44
CA ARG A 51 -10.54 12.39 -31.11
C ARG A 51 -9.56 11.56 -30.29
N ARG A 52 -9.73 10.23 -30.33
CA ARG A 52 -8.80 9.31 -29.66
C ARG A 52 -7.45 9.25 -30.38
N GLU A 53 -7.48 9.36 -31.71
CA GLU A 53 -6.32 9.31 -32.59
C GLU A 53 -6.56 10.28 -33.77
N PRO A 54 -5.49 10.83 -34.38
CA PRO A 54 -5.62 11.65 -35.59
C PRO A 54 -6.45 10.94 -36.68
N GLY A 55 -7.44 11.64 -37.22
CA GLY A 55 -8.35 11.10 -38.26
C GLY A 55 -9.38 10.07 -37.78
N SER A 56 -9.35 9.64 -36.52
CA SER A 56 -10.32 8.66 -35.99
C SER A 56 -11.72 9.26 -35.85
N THR A 57 -12.76 8.51 -36.22
CA THR A 57 -14.16 8.91 -35.97
C THR A 57 -14.56 8.74 -34.51
N LYS A 58 -13.75 8.05 -33.69
CA LYS A 58 -14.00 7.86 -32.26
C LYS A 58 -13.42 9.01 -31.46
N ALA A 59 -14.22 9.54 -30.55
CA ALA A 59 -13.85 10.62 -29.66
C ALA A 59 -14.35 10.37 -28.24
N VAL A 60 -13.85 11.17 -27.32
CA VAL A 60 -14.32 11.25 -25.94
C VAL A 60 -14.79 12.68 -25.69
N THR A 61 -15.98 12.84 -25.13
CA THR A 61 -16.51 14.15 -24.76
C THR A 61 -16.02 14.56 -23.38
N VAL A 62 -16.14 15.84 -23.06
CA VAL A 62 -16.30 16.30 -21.67
C VAL A 62 -17.37 15.43 -20.99
N GLY A 63 -17.13 15.03 -19.74
CA GLY A 63 -17.93 14.01 -19.04
C GLY A 63 -17.51 12.56 -19.30
N GLY A 64 -16.45 12.32 -20.11
CA GLY A 64 -15.86 11.00 -20.34
C GLY A 64 -16.66 10.06 -21.25
N ARG A 65 -17.77 10.52 -21.85
CA ARG A 65 -18.60 9.70 -22.74
C ARG A 65 -17.89 9.45 -24.06
N GLY A 66 -17.83 8.18 -24.47
CA GLY A 66 -17.37 7.80 -25.81
C GLY A 66 -18.42 8.16 -26.85
N VAL A 67 -17.99 8.81 -27.93
CA VAL A 67 -18.85 9.16 -29.07
C VAL A 67 -18.20 8.80 -30.39
N ARG A 68 -19.01 8.63 -31.43
CA ARG A 68 -18.53 8.37 -32.79
C ARG A 68 -19.14 9.35 -33.78
N LEU A 69 -18.31 10.02 -34.57
CA LEU A 69 -18.74 10.85 -35.68
C LEU A 69 -19.44 9.99 -36.73
N ALA A 70 -20.64 10.39 -37.13
CA ALA A 70 -21.36 9.79 -38.23
C ALA A 70 -20.67 10.14 -39.57
N PRO A 71 -20.74 9.26 -40.59
CA PRO A 71 -20.19 9.57 -41.92
C PRO A 71 -20.77 10.84 -42.57
N ALA A 72 -21.98 11.23 -42.17
CA ALA A 72 -22.63 12.46 -42.63
C ALA A 72 -22.07 13.74 -41.99
N SER A 73 -21.25 13.64 -40.94
CA SER A 73 -20.60 14.80 -40.33
C SER A 73 -19.49 15.33 -41.23
N GLY A 74 -19.51 16.63 -41.53
CA GLY A 74 -18.48 17.29 -42.33
C GLY A 74 -17.14 17.50 -41.60
N VAL A 75 -17.03 17.13 -40.32
CA VAL A 75 -15.81 17.33 -39.52
C VAL A 75 -14.88 16.13 -39.63
N SER A 76 -13.82 16.26 -40.43
CA SER A 76 -12.84 15.20 -40.69
C SER A 76 -11.47 15.45 -40.04
N GLU A 77 -10.96 16.67 -40.10
CA GLU A 77 -9.57 17.00 -39.74
C GLU A 77 -9.37 17.47 -38.29
N PRO A 78 -10.19 18.37 -37.71
CA PRO A 78 -9.93 18.93 -36.40
C PRO A 78 -9.86 17.87 -35.29
N GLU A 79 -8.86 17.99 -34.40
CA GLU A 79 -8.72 17.14 -33.22
C GLU A 79 -9.90 17.33 -32.24
N LEU A 80 -10.33 18.58 -32.09
CA LEU A 80 -11.41 19.00 -31.20
C LEU A 80 -12.65 19.37 -32.00
N PHE A 81 -13.82 19.00 -31.48
CA PHE A 81 -15.09 19.38 -32.07
C PHE A 81 -16.22 19.38 -31.04
N VAL A 82 -17.23 20.20 -31.26
CA VAL A 82 -18.46 20.23 -30.46
C VAL A 82 -19.46 19.26 -31.03
N CYS A 83 -20.03 18.40 -30.19
CA CYS A 83 -21.13 17.53 -30.57
C CYS A 83 -22.45 18.31 -30.56
N VAL A 84 -22.91 18.76 -31.74
CA VAL A 84 -24.11 19.60 -31.88
C VAL A 84 -25.38 18.74 -31.79
N ASP A 85 -25.43 17.67 -32.58
CA ASP A 85 -26.54 16.70 -32.59
C ASP A 85 -26.00 15.31 -32.27
N VAL A 86 -26.42 14.77 -31.13
CA VAL A 86 -26.01 13.47 -30.61
C VAL A 86 -27.22 12.54 -30.55
N ASP A 87 -27.13 11.41 -31.22
CA ASP A 87 -28.09 10.33 -31.10
C ASP A 87 -27.86 9.58 -29.78
N ALA A 88 -28.94 9.37 -29.02
CA ALA A 88 -28.93 8.61 -27.78
C ALA A 88 -29.10 7.09 -28.00
N GLY A 89 -29.26 6.61 -29.23
CA GLY A 89 -29.47 5.19 -29.53
C GLY A 89 -28.20 4.35 -29.62
N GLY A 90 -28.09 3.29 -28.79
CA GLY A 90 -27.10 2.22 -28.90
C GLY A 90 -25.93 2.27 -27.89
N THR A 91 -25.02 1.30 -27.98
CA THR A 91 -23.83 1.15 -27.10
C THR A 91 -22.78 2.26 -27.30
N ASP A 92 -22.73 2.84 -28.51
CA ASP A 92 -21.91 4.00 -28.86
C ASP A 92 -22.85 5.13 -29.34
N SER A 93 -22.69 6.34 -28.79
CA SER A 93 -23.51 7.49 -29.17
C SER A 93 -22.97 8.14 -30.44
N PHE A 94 -23.84 8.37 -31.42
CA PHE A 94 -23.44 8.92 -32.72
C PHE A 94 -23.60 10.43 -32.76
N VAL A 95 -22.57 11.11 -33.26
CA VAL A 95 -22.60 12.55 -33.49
C VAL A 95 -22.95 12.78 -34.96
N ARG A 96 -24.20 13.16 -35.23
CA ARG A 96 -24.70 13.40 -36.60
C ARG A 96 -24.21 14.73 -37.14
N GLN A 97 -24.14 15.74 -36.28
CA GLN A 97 -23.62 17.06 -36.59
C GLN A 97 -22.57 17.45 -35.56
N ALA A 98 -21.41 17.91 -36.06
CA ALA A 98 -20.33 18.42 -35.25
C ALA A 98 -19.82 19.74 -35.83
N SER A 99 -19.20 20.54 -34.98
CA SER A 99 -18.50 21.77 -35.36
C SER A 99 -17.05 21.66 -34.95
N GLY A 100 -16.12 21.88 -35.88
CA GLY A 100 -14.69 21.91 -35.58
C GLY A 100 -14.36 22.99 -34.54
N VAL A 101 -13.38 22.72 -33.69
CA VAL A 101 -12.89 23.66 -32.69
C VAL A 101 -11.37 23.71 -32.78
N GLU A 102 -10.82 24.92 -32.93
CA GLU A 102 -9.38 25.12 -32.76
C GLU A 102 -9.03 25.24 -31.29
N ARG A 103 -7.83 24.80 -30.95
CA ARG A 103 -7.38 24.71 -29.56
C ARG A 103 -7.19 26.08 -28.92
N GLU A 104 -6.81 27.07 -29.73
CA GLU A 104 -6.59 28.46 -29.37
C GLU A 104 -7.89 29.15 -28.93
N TRP A 105 -9.05 28.58 -29.28
CA TRP A 105 -10.36 29.12 -28.89
C TRP A 105 -10.79 28.68 -27.49
N LEU A 106 -10.08 27.73 -26.87
CA LEU A 106 -10.41 27.27 -25.52
C LEU A 106 -10.11 28.37 -24.48
N PRO A 107 -11.09 28.74 -23.63
CA PRO A 107 -10.86 29.71 -22.55
C PRO A 107 -9.75 29.23 -21.62
N ALA A 108 -8.71 30.06 -21.46
CA ALA A 108 -7.51 29.72 -20.69
C ALA A 108 -7.86 29.37 -19.23
N GLU A 109 -8.87 30.01 -18.65
CA GLU A 109 -9.36 29.75 -17.29
C GLU A 109 -10.05 28.39 -17.12
N ARG A 110 -10.47 27.74 -18.22
CA ARG A 110 -11.04 26.39 -18.23
C ARG A 110 -10.04 25.31 -18.62
N VAL A 111 -8.86 25.71 -19.07
CA VAL A 111 -7.75 24.81 -19.35
C VAL A 111 -6.84 24.77 -18.13
N SER A 112 -6.63 23.57 -17.58
CA SER A 112 -5.74 23.38 -16.45
C SER A 112 -4.65 22.37 -16.79
N THR A 113 -3.43 22.65 -16.35
CA THR A 113 -2.31 21.72 -16.48
C THR A 113 -1.84 21.33 -15.09
N ARG A 114 -1.84 20.03 -14.78
CA ARG A 114 -1.44 19.50 -13.47
C ARG A 114 -0.58 18.25 -13.65
N ILE A 115 0.23 17.96 -12.64
CA ILE A 115 0.92 16.66 -12.56
C ILE A 115 -0.02 15.72 -11.81
N GLU A 116 -0.41 14.64 -12.46
CA GLU A 116 -1.24 13.58 -11.89
C GLU A 116 -0.32 12.40 -11.56
N ILE A 117 -0.38 11.91 -10.32
CA ILE A 117 0.35 10.74 -9.86
C ILE A 117 -0.59 9.53 -9.86
N THR A 118 -0.18 8.48 -10.56
CA THR A 118 -0.96 7.24 -10.70
C THR A 118 -0.08 6.05 -10.36
N PHE A 119 -0.71 4.94 -10.02
CA PHE A 119 -0.03 3.66 -9.85
C PHE A 119 -0.22 2.82 -11.12
N ASP A 120 0.87 2.44 -11.77
CA ASP A 120 0.86 1.55 -12.93
C ASP A 120 0.89 0.09 -12.44
N GLU A 121 -0.20 -0.62 -12.70
CA GLU A 121 -0.36 -2.01 -12.23
C GLU A 121 0.57 -3.02 -12.90
N LYS A 122 1.01 -2.75 -14.14
CA LYS A 122 1.86 -3.67 -14.90
C LYS A 122 3.29 -3.61 -14.41
N THR A 123 3.77 -2.41 -14.13
CA THR A 123 5.13 -2.18 -13.64
C THR A 123 5.22 -2.20 -12.10
N GLU A 124 4.08 -2.11 -11.41
CA GLU A 124 3.97 -1.97 -9.96
C GLU A 124 4.68 -0.73 -9.39
N ARG A 125 4.65 0.37 -10.15
CA ARG A 125 5.34 1.63 -9.84
C ARG A 125 4.42 2.84 -9.94
N LEU A 126 4.79 3.90 -9.24
CA LEU A 126 4.24 5.22 -9.47
C LEU A 126 4.67 5.75 -10.84
N ALA A 127 3.73 6.35 -11.54
CA ALA A 127 3.94 7.13 -12.74
C ALA A 127 3.36 8.54 -12.53
N ALA A 128 4.12 9.56 -12.94
CA ALA A 128 3.63 10.93 -12.97
C ALA A 128 3.46 11.38 -14.41
N ARG A 129 2.35 12.05 -14.69
CA ARG A 129 2.06 12.60 -16.01
C ARG A 129 1.57 14.03 -15.88
N LYS A 130 2.11 14.90 -16.70
CA LYS A 130 1.63 16.27 -16.85
C LYS A 130 0.42 16.22 -17.80
N ALA A 131 -0.77 16.34 -17.24
CA ALA A 131 -2.03 16.32 -17.95
C ALA A 131 -2.53 17.76 -18.16
N THR A 132 -2.81 18.12 -19.41
CA THR A 132 -3.53 19.35 -19.75
C THR A 132 -4.98 18.98 -20.04
N ARG A 133 -5.93 19.57 -19.33
CA ARG A 133 -7.37 19.25 -19.45
C ARG A 133 -8.22 20.50 -19.69
N PHE A 134 -9.28 20.35 -20.46
CA PHE A 134 -10.40 21.28 -20.50
C PHE A 134 -11.56 20.69 -19.69
N GLY A 135 -11.81 21.21 -18.48
CA GLY A 135 -12.66 20.51 -17.52
C GLY A 135 -12.06 19.14 -17.18
N ASP A 136 -12.77 18.06 -17.48
CA ASP A 136 -12.31 16.68 -17.33
C ASP A 136 -11.73 16.07 -18.63
N LEU A 137 -11.90 16.73 -19.78
CA LEU A 137 -11.41 16.26 -21.08
C LEU A 137 -9.89 16.40 -21.19
N LEU A 138 -9.18 15.27 -21.35
CA LEU A 138 -7.73 15.24 -21.54
C LEU A 138 -7.31 15.75 -22.92
N LEU A 139 -6.61 16.88 -22.96
CA LEU A 139 -6.07 17.49 -24.19
C LEU A 139 -4.66 16.98 -24.50
N ASP A 140 -3.76 17.04 -23.52
CA ASP A 140 -2.41 16.49 -23.65
C ASP A 140 -2.02 15.68 -22.42
N GLU A 141 -1.12 14.75 -22.64
CA GLU A 141 -0.48 13.97 -21.59
C GLU A 141 1.00 13.80 -21.93
N LEU A 142 1.87 14.20 -21.02
CA LEU A 142 3.32 14.01 -21.14
C LEU A 142 3.86 13.34 -19.88
N ASN A 143 4.91 12.53 -20.02
CA ASN A 143 5.62 12.01 -18.86
C ASN A 143 6.16 13.16 -18.01
N ALA A 144 6.04 13.04 -16.69
CA ALA A 144 6.49 14.04 -15.74
C ALA A 144 7.29 13.38 -14.62
N HIS A 145 8.00 14.23 -13.86
CA HIS A 145 8.56 13.83 -12.59
C HIS A 145 7.53 13.98 -11.48
N ILE A 146 7.61 13.12 -10.48
CA ILE A 146 6.80 13.25 -9.27
C ILE A 146 7.28 14.48 -8.49
N ALA A 147 6.39 15.45 -8.30
CA ALA A 147 6.67 16.70 -7.61
C ALA A 147 6.12 16.72 -6.17
N ASP A 148 4.99 16.03 -5.92
CA ASP A 148 4.36 15.93 -4.61
C ASP A 148 4.66 14.56 -3.99
N GLU A 149 5.60 14.54 -3.03
CA GLU A 149 5.97 13.33 -2.30
C GLU A 149 4.88 12.83 -1.35
N SER A 150 3.99 13.72 -0.88
CA SER A 150 2.89 13.35 0.01
C SER A 150 1.80 12.63 -0.78
N GLU A 151 1.41 13.19 -1.93
CA GLU A 151 0.47 12.55 -2.85
C GLU A 151 1.04 11.21 -3.36
N ALA A 152 2.33 11.17 -3.72
CA ALA A 152 3.01 9.95 -4.12
C ALA A 152 2.93 8.85 -3.06
N ALA A 153 3.26 9.19 -1.81
CA ALA A 153 3.18 8.25 -0.69
C ALA A 153 1.75 7.74 -0.46
N SER A 154 0.74 8.61 -0.56
CA SER A 154 -0.67 8.23 -0.40
C SER A 154 -1.17 7.31 -1.52
N VAL A 155 -0.85 7.63 -2.78
CA VAL A 155 -1.19 6.78 -3.94
C VAL A 155 -0.52 5.41 -3.82
N LEU A 156 0.77 5.36 -3.45
CA LEU A 156 1.49 4.11 -3.28
C LEU A 156 0.96 3.31 -2.09
N ALA A 157 0.64 3.96 -0.96
CA ALA A 157 0.10 3.29 0.22
C ALA A 157 -1.25 2.64 -0.05
N ARG A 158 -2.13 3.29 -0.82
CA ARG A 158 -3.40 2.70 -1.26
C ARG A 158 -3.17 1.46 -2.11
N ALA A 159 -2.29 1.55 -3.11
CA ALA A 159 -1.95 0.43 -3.98
C ALA A 159 -1.27 -0.72 -3.22
N ALA A 160 -0.44 -0.41 -2.21
CA ALA A 160 0.20 -1.38 -1.35
C ALA A 160 -0.80 -2.05 -0.39
N ALA A 161 -1.76 -1.32 0.16
CA ALA A 161 -2.79 -1.86 1.05
C ALA A 161 -3.71 -2.86 0.31
N GLU A 162 -4.08 -2.57 -0.94
CA GLU A 162 -4.84 -3.49 -1.80
C GLU A 162 -4.05 -4.76 -2.17
N ARG A 163 -2.72 -4.72 -2.05
CA ARG A 163 -1.79 -5.79 -2.43
C ARG A 163 -0.84 -6.15 -1.28
N LEU A 164 -1.36 -6.11 -0.03
CA LEU A 164 -0.53 -6.18 1.17
C LEU A 164 0.39 -7.41 1.18
N GLU A 165 -0.12 -8.57 0.78
CA GLU A 165 0.65 -9.82 0.68
C GLU A 165 1.90 -9.73 -0.21
N LYS A 166 1.92 -8.84 -1.20
CA LYS A 166 3.09 -8.63 -2.08
C LYS A 166 4.17 -7.79 -1.43
N VAL A 167 3.82 -6.96 -0.45
CA VAL A 167 4.76 -6.02 0.19
C VAL A 167 5.13 -6.43 1.61
N LEU A 168 4.37 -7.32 2.25
CA LEU A 168 4.70 -7.82 3.58
C LEU A 168 6.10 -8.46 3.61
N PRO A 169 6.81 -8.33 4.75
CA PRO A 169 8.10 -8.96 4.93
C PRO A 169 7.94 -10.48 4.93
N ALA A 170 8.93 -11.19 4.38
CA ALA A 170 8.94 -12.65 4.37
C ALA A 170 8.88 -13.21 5.82
N PRO A 171 8.20 -14.34 6.09
CA PRO A 171 8.02 -14.86 7.45
C PRO A 171 9.31 -15.12 8.23
N ASP A 172 10.39 -15.48 7.53
CA ASP A 172 11.72 -15.78 8.09
C ASP A 172 12.61 -14.54 8.26
N SER A 173 12.20 -13.39 7.71
CA SER A 173 12.90 -12.12 7.91
C SER A 173 12.72 -11.61 9.35
N PRO A 174 13.60 -10.71 9.86
CA PRO A 174 13.45 -10.13 11.20
C PRO A 174 12.08 -9.46 11.43
N ALA A 175 11.54 -8.79 10.41
CA ALA A 175 10.23 -8.14 10.48
C ALA A 175 9.07 -9.15 10.43
N GLY A 176 9.19 -10.21 9.60
CA GLY A 176 8.22 -11.30 9.57
C GLY A 176 8.17 -12.05 10.89
N ALA A 177 9.33 -12.40 11.46
CA ALA A 177 9.41 -13.04 12.77
C ALA A 177 8.84 -12.15 13.89
N PHE A 178 9.09 -10.84 13.86
CA PHE A 178 8.47 -9.89 14.79
C PHE A 178 6.95 -9.84 14.64
N ARG A 179 6.44 -9.75 13.41
CA ARG A 179 5.00 -9.81 13.12
C ARG A 179 4.36 -11.08 13.67
N THR A 180 4.97 -12.25 13.45
CA THR A 180 4.48 -13.53 13.97
C THR A 180 4.47 -13.56 15.50
N ARG A 181 5.53 -13.05 16.16
CA ARG A 181 5.58 -12.92 17.63
C ARG A 181 4.41 -12.09 18.17
N VAL A 182 4.14 -10.94 17.56
CA VAL A 182 3.03 -10.06 17.96
C VAL A 182 1.68 -10.77 17.81
N ARG A 183 1.46 -11.48 16.69
CA ARG A 183 0.22 -12.22 16.44
C ARG A 183 0.02 -13.38 17.40
N CYS A 184 1.07 -14.15 17.69
CA CYS A 184 1.03 -15.17 18.73
C CYS A 184 0.68 -14.58 20.10
N LEU A 185 1.34 -13.49 20.51
CA LEU A 185 1.08 -12.87 21.80
C LEU A 185 -0.34 -12.29 21.89
N ARG A 186 -0.85 -11.71 20.80
CA ARG A 186 -2.24 -11.25 20.69
C ARG A 186 -3.25 -12.37 20.96
N GLU A 187 -3.00 -13.57 20.44
CA GLU A 187 -3.85 -14.74 20.68
C GLU A 187 -3.81 -15.17 22.16
N TRP A 188 -2.62 -15.18 22.76
CA TRP A 188 -2.42 -15.72 24.11
C TRP A 188 -2.81 -14.73 25.21
N VAL A 189 -2.62 -13.43 24.96
CA VAL A 189 -2.83 -12.33 25.90
C VAL A 189 -3.65 -11.23 25.20
N PRO A 190 -4.95 -11.48 24.91
CA PRO A 190 -5.81 -10.51 24.22
C PRO A 190 -5.96 -9.19 24.99
N GLU A 191 -5.68 -9.18 26.29
CA GLU A 191 -5.73 -7.99 27.14
C GLU A 191 -4.68 -6.92 26.78
N LEU A 192 -3.68 -7.25 25.95
CA LEU A 192 -2.66 -6.30 25.46
C LEU A 192 -3.13 -5.47 24.24
N ASP A 193 -4.28 -5.82 23.65
CA ASP A 193 -4.87 -5.13 22.49
C ASP A 193 -3.86 -4.92 21.33
N LEU A 194 -3.08 -5.96 21.03
CA LEU A 194 -2.06 -5.91 19.98
C LEU A 194 -2.72 -5.95 18.59
N PRO A 195 -2.19 -5.20 17.59
CA PRO A 195 -2.69 -5.24 16.22
C PRO A 195 -2.38 -6.58 15.55
N ALA A 196 -3.18 -6.96 14.55
CA ALA A 196 -2.93 -8.15 13.74
C ALA A 196 -1.85 -7.90 12.66
N PHE A 197 -1.61 -6.63 12.34
CA PHE A 197 -0.82 -6.17 11.19
C PHE A 197 -1.41 -6.67 9.86
N GLU A 198 -2.72 -6.54 9.74
CA GLU A 198 -3.47 -6.75 8.50
C GLU A 198 -3.71 -5.43 7.78
N ALA A 199 -4.30 -5.49 6.58
CA ALA A 199 -4.55 -4.30 5.76
C ALA A 199 -5.37 -3.24 6.50
N ALA A 200 -6.30 -3.62 7.36
CA ALA A 200 -7.08 -2.70 8.17
C ALA A 200 -6.21 -1.96 9.22
N ASP A 201 -5.31 -2.66 9.90
CA ASP A 201 -4.44 -2.08 10.94
C ASP A 201 -3.38 -1.15 10.33
N LEU A 202 -2.89 -1.49 9.13
CA LEU A 202 -1.78 -0.80 8.50
C LEU A 202 -2.21 0.33 7.56
N ARG A 203 -3.51 0.43 7.22
CA ARG A 203 -4.02 1.33 6.17
C ARG A 203 -3.54 2.77 6.31
N GLU A 204 -3.64 3.33 7.52
CA GLU A 204 -3.26 4.71 7.80
C GLU A 204 -1.74 4.87 7.98
N ALA A 205 -1.09 3.87 8.57
CA ALA A 205 0.34 3.92 8.85
C ALA A 205 1.21 3.70 7.59
N LEU A 206 0.71 2.97 6.58
CA LEU A 206 1.46 2.62 5.37
C LEU A 206 1.98 3.84 4.59
N GLU A 207 1.31 4.99 4.68
CA GLU A 207 1.80 6.22 4.05
C GLU A 207 3.20 6.59 4.54
N ALA A 208 3.49 6.42 5.83
CA ALA A 208 4.80 6.68 6.40
C ALA A 208 5.87 5.72 5.82
N LEU A 209 5.52 4.44 5.65
CA LEU A 209 6.38 3.47 4.99
C LEU A 209 6.56 3.79 3.50
N CYS A 210 5.58 4.40 2.83
CA CYS A 210 5.64 4.71 1.40
C CYS A 210 6.38 6.03 1.07
N ARG A 211 6.73 6.85 2.07
CA ARG A 211 7.48 8.11 1.84
C ARG A 211 8.79 7.85 1.11
N ASN A 212 9.07 8.67 0.10
CA ASN A 212 10.25 8.60 -0.77
C ASN A 212 10.43 7.25 -1.52
N ARG A 213 9.36 6.45 -1.66
CA ARG A 213 9.36 5.19 -2.41
C ARG A 213 8.52 5.33 -3.67
N ARG A 214 8.84 4.54 -4.69
CA ARG A 214 8.22 4.66 -6.01
C ARG A 214 7.54 3.39 -6.49
N SER A 215 7.69 2.27 -5.78
CA SER A 215 7.17 0.98 -6.23
C SER A 215 6.86 0.04 -5.09
N LEU A 216 6.06 -1.00 -5.35
CA LEU A 216 5.79 -2.05 -4.36
C LEU A 216 7.08 -2.78 -3.95
N ALA A 217 8.04 -2.93 -4.88
CA ALA A 217 9.34 -3.48 -4.56
C ALA A 217 10.11 -2.63 -3.54
N ASP A 218 10.07 -1.29 -3.66
CA ASP A 218 10.69 -0.39 -2.69
C ASP A 218 10.02 -0.46 -1.31
N VAL A 219 8.70 -0.64 -1.28
CA VAL A 219 7.92 -0.81 -0.04
C VAL A 219 8.26 -2.14 0.61
N ARG A 220 8.30 -3.23 -0.16
CA ARG A 220 8.70 -4.57 0.32
C ARG A 220 10.10 -4.58 0.93
N ASN A 221 11.03 -3.85 0.32
CA ASN A 221 12.40 -3.69 0.81
C ASN A 221 12.54 -2.56 1.84
N GLY A 222 11.43 -1.98 2.31
CA GLY A 222 11.41 -0.93 3.32
C GLY A 222 11.80 -1.43 4.71
N PRO A 223 11.99 -0.51 5.67
CA PRO A 223 12.36 -0.83 7.06
C PRO A 223 11.15 -1.36 7.84
N TRP A 224 10.64 -2.52 7.44
CA TRP A 224 9.43 -3.12 8.01
C TRP A 224 9.54 -3.37 9.51
N LEU A 225 10.71 -3.76 10.02
CA LEU A 225 10.87 -4.02 11.45
C LEU A 225 10.64 -2.76 12.28
N ASP A 226 11.29 -1.65 11.90
CA ASP A 226 11.14 -0.37 12.60
C ASP A 226 9.74 0.21 12.42
N PHE A 227 9.17 0.04 11.22
CA PHE A 227 7.79 0.44 10.92
C PHE A 227 6.77 -0.30 11.80
N LEU A 228 6.84 -1.63 11.88
CA LEU A 228 5.94 -2.44 12.70
C LEU A 228 6.10 -2.11 14.20
N ARG A 229 7.33 -1.89 14.67
CA ARG A 229 7.59 -1.42 16.04
C ARG A 229 6.98 -0.05 16.30
N GLY A 230 7.07 0.87 15.33
CA GLY A 230 6.49 2.21 15.40
C GLY A 230 4.96 2.23 15.39
N CYS A 231 4.31 1.14 14.96
CA CYS A 231 2.85 0.98 15.04
C CYS A 231 2.37 0.56 16.45
N LEU A 232 3.27 0.17 17.35
CA LEU A 232 2.94 -0.23 18.71
C LEU A 232 3.17 0.94 19.68
N THR A 233 2.35 1.00 20.73
CA THR A 233 2.68 1.84 21.89
C THR A 233 3.95 1.32 22.58
N TYR A 234 4.62 2.19 23.35
CA TYR A 234 5.79 1.79 24.12
C TYR A 234 5.50 0.61 25.06
N GLN A 235 4.34 0.60 25.71
CA GLN A 235 3.93 -0.48 26.61
C GLN A 235 3.70 -1.79 25.87
N GLN A 236 3.03 -1.76 24.71
CA GLN A 236 2.84 -2.94 23.86
C GLN A 236 4.18 -3.50 23.36
N LEU A 237 5.10 -2.63 22.92
CA LEU A 237 6.42 -3.08 22.47
C LEU A 237 7.21 -3.75 23.61
N GLN A 238 7.20 -3.18 24.81
CA GLN A 238 7.83 -3.79 25.99
C GLN A 238 7.18 -5.14 26.35
N ALA A 239 5.85 -5.25 26.27
CA ALA A 239 5.14 -6.50 26.48
C ALA A 239 5.54 -7.56 25.44
N VAL A 240 5.68 -7.21 24.16
CA VAL A 240 6.14 -8.13 23.11
C VAL A 240 7.56 -8.62 23.38
N GLU A 241 8.47 -7.73 23.75
CA GLU A 241 9.87 -8.11 23.98
C GLU A 241 10.06 -8.96 25.25
N SER A 242 9.23 -8.76 26.28
CA SER A 242 9.31 -9.52 27.54
C SER A 242 8.45 -10.79 27.54
N GLU A 243 7.22 -10.73 27.02
CA GLU A 243 6.25 -11.83 27.09
C GLU A 243 6.31 -12.75 25.86
N ALA A 244 6.90 -12.32 24.74
CA ALA A 244 7.15 -13.16 23.57
C ALA A 244 8.55 -12.90 23.03
N PRO A 245 9.63 -13.17 23.78
CA PRO A 245 10.99 -12.78 23.42
C PRO A 245 11.50 -13.51 22.17
N GLY A 246 12.39 -12.88 21.40
CA GLY A 246 12.99 -13.52 20.22
C GLY A 246 14.03 -14.60 20.57
N HIS A 247 14.63 -14.51 21.76
CA HIS A 247 15.61 -15.47 22.27
C HIS A 247 15.33 -15.74 23.75
N LEU A 248 15.65 -16.94 24.20
CA LEU A 248 15.62 -17.31 25.61
C LEU A 248 17.04 -17.62 26.09
N GLU A 249 17.42 -17.07 27.22
CA GLU A 249 18.62 -17.53 27.93
C GLU A 249 18.34 -18.88 28.60
N VAL A 250 19.18 -19.87 28.32
CA VAL A 250 19.13 -21.20 28.94
C VAL A 250 20.23 -21.34 29.99
N PRO A 251 20.20 -22.33 30.91
CA PRO A 251 21.15 -22.41 32.03
C PRO A 251 22.64 -22.38 31.68
N SER A 252 23.02 -22.74 30.44
CA SER A 252 24.40 -22.60 29.97
C SER A 252 24.85 -21.15 29.73
N GLY A 253 23.96 -20.17 29.86
CA GLY A 253 24.14 -18.76 29.46
C GLY A 253 23.95 -18.52 27.95
N SER A 254 23.67 -19.56 27.17
CA SER A 254 23.37 -19.43 25.75
C SER A 254 22.04 -18.72 25.53
N HIS A 255 22.00 -17.79 24.59
CA HIS A 255 20.76 -17.16 24.12
C HIS A 255 20.28 -17.89 22.86
N ILE A 256 19.24 -18.71 23.00
CA ILE A 256 18.75 -19.59 21.95
C ILE A 256 17.50 -18.97 21.33
N GLN A 257 17.47 -18.91 20.00
CA GLN A 257 16.34 -18.35 19.26
C GLN A 257 15.06 -19.15 19.52
N LEU A 258 13.97 -18.42 19.80
CA LEU A 258 12.62 -18.96 19.81
C LEU A 258 12.01 -18.80 18.41
N VAL A 259 11.49 -19.90 17.87
CA VAL A 259 10.76 -19.90 16.60
C VAL A 259 9.27 -19.92 16.89
N TYR A 260 8.56 -18.92 16.37
CA TYR A 260 7.13 -18.74 16.57
C TYR A 260 6.36 -19.12 15.31
N GLU A 261 5.20 -19.76 15.50
CA GLU A 261 4.24 -20.08 14.45
C GLU A 261 2.83 -19.94 15.04
N GLU A 262 1.91 -19.33 14.30
CA GLU A 262 0.54 -19.10 14.78
C GLU A 262 -0.18 -20.43 15.06
N GLY A 263 -0.97 -20.47 16.14
CA GLY A 263 -1.65 -21.69 16.59
C GLY A 263 -0.74 -22.79 17.15
N ARG A 264 0.59 -22.59 17.19
CA ARG A 264 1.55 -23.56 17.73
C ARG A 264 2.32 -23.01 18.94
N PRO A 265 2.80 -23.88 19.84
CA PRO A 265 3.75 -23.46 20.88
C PRO A 265 5.05 -22.94 20.23
N PRO A 266 5.71 -21.94 20.83
CA PRO A 266 7.01 -21.50 20.35
C PRO A 266 8.04 -22.61 20.56
N ILE A 267 8.94 -22.78 19.59
CA ILE A 267 9.91 -23.86 19.56
C ILE A 267 11.28 -23.34 20.01
N LEU A 268 11.91 -24.06 20.93
CA LEU A 268 13.29 -23.85 21.33
C LEU A 268 14.11 -25.10 21.05
N ALA A 269 15.03 -24.99 20.10
CA ALA A 269 15.93 -26.07 19.71
C ALA A 269 17.27 -25.92 20.44
N ALA A 270 17.45 -26.70 21.51
CA ALA A 270 18.63 -26.63 22.36
C ALA A 270 19.26 -28.00 22.55
N ARG A 271 20.59 -28.04 22.66
CA ARG A 271 21.26 -29.27 23.05
C ARG A 271 20.90 -29.63 24.48
N ILE A 272 20.72 -30.92 24.75
CA ILE A 272 20.37 -31.44 26.09
C ILE A 272 21.32 -30.90 27.16
N GLN A 273 22.62 -30.78 26.85
CA GLN A 273 23.66 -30.28 27.77
C GLN A 273 23.47 -28.82 28.19
N GLU A 274 22.77 -28.03 27.39
CA GLU A 274 22.51 -26.61 27.67
C GLU A 274 21.30 -26.44 28.59
N MET A 275 20.51 -27.49 28.76
CA MET A 275 19.28 -27.51 29.56
C MET A 275 19.47 -28.16 30.94
N PHE A 276 20.66 -28.66 31.26
CA PHE A 276 20.94 -29.20 32.59
C PHE A 276 20.72 -28.14 33.67
N GLY A 277 20.26 -28.55 34.84
CA GLY A 277 19.84 -27.65 35.91
C GLY A 277 18.45 -27.02 35.73
N LEU A 278 17.85 -27.07 34.53
CA LEU A 278 16.50 -26.55 34.32
C LEU A 278 15.44 -27.59 34.72
N THR A 279 14.69 -27.30 35.77
CA THR A 279 13.70 -28.22 36.35
C THR A 279 12.34 -28.15 35.64
N GLU A 280 11.93 -26.96 35.22
CA GLU A 280 10.61 -26.72 34.61
C GLU A 280 10.73 -26.28 33.15
N THR A 281 9.66 -26.51 32.39
CA THR A 281 9.62 -26.06 30.99
C THR A 281 9.43 -24.55 30.97
N PRO A 282 10.27 -23.79 30.23
CA PRO A 282 10.07 -22.36 30.07
C PRO A 282 8.69 -22.05 29.51
N THR A 283 8.14 -20.91 29.94
CA THR A 283 6.85 -20.43 29.46
C THR A 283 6.97 -19.00 28.95
N VAL A 284 6.08 -18.65 28.03
CA VAL A 284 5.93 -17.29 27.47
C VAL A 284 4.45 -16.87 27.56
N GLY A 285 4.15 -15.61 27.24
CA GLY A 285 2.79 -15.07 27.27
C GLY A 285 2.18 -15.10 28.66
N ARG A 286 2.90 -14.59 29.67
CA ARG A 286 2.50 -14.63 31.10
C ARG A 286 2.27 -16.03 31.65
N GLY A 287 3.10 -16.99 31.24
CA GLY A 287 2.98 -18.38 31.67
C GLY A 287 1.90 -19.19 30.94
N ARG A 288 1.14 -18.58 30.00
CA ARG A 288 0.03 -19.23 29.32
C ARG A 288 0.47 -20.24 28.26
N ARG A 289 1.69 -20.11 27.73
CA ARG A 289 2.22 -21.02 26.71
C ARG A 289 3.53 -21.64 27.15
N LYS A 290 3.59 -22.97 27.16
CA LYS A 290 4.83 -23.72 27.30
C LYS A 290 5.62 -23.68 25.99
N VAL A 291 6.94 -23.59 26.12
CA VAL A 291 7.86 -23.73 24.99
C VAL A 291 7.98 -25.20 24.61
N LEU A 292 7.85 -25.50 23.33
CA LEU A 292 8.13 -26.83 22.79
C LEU A 292 9.64 -27.01 22.65
N LEU A 293 10.21 -27.89 23.48
CA LEU A 293 11.64 -28.14 23.49
C LEU A 293 12.01 -29.20 22.46
N HIS A 294 12.80 -28.82 21.48
CA HIS A 294 13.51 -29.75 20.60
C HIS A 294 14.87 -30.02 21.22
N LEU A 295 14.97 -31.12 21.97
CA LEU A 295 16.17 -31.50 22.71
C LEU A 295 17.14 -32.22 21.78
N LEU A 296 18.28 -31.58 21.52
CA LEU A 296 19.25 -32.00 20.50
C LEU A 296 20.45 -32.74 21.09
N ALA A 297 21.00 -33.65 20.30
CA ALA A 297 22.33 -34.22 20.51
C ALA A 297 23.45 -33.21 20.16
N PRO A 298 24.73 -33.49 20.48
CA PRO A 298 25.85 -32.60 20.15
C PRO A 298 25.99 -32.25 18.66
N ASN A 299 25.49 -33.10 17.76
CA ASN A 299 25.46 -32.88 16.32
C ASN A 299 24.19 -32.15 15.83
N TYR A 300 23.42 -31.55 16.74
CA TYR A 300 22.19 -30.82 16.45
C TYR A 300 21.03 -31.65 15.88
N ARG A 301 21.10 -32.99 15.95
CA ARG A 301 19.96 -33.84 15.60
C ARG A 301 18.96 -33.93 16.76
N PRO A 302 17.66 -33.75 16.53
CA PRO A 302 16.62 -33.95 17.55
C PRO A 302 16.69 -35.36 18.14
N GLN A 303 16.61 -35.46 19.46
CA GLN A 303 16.55 -36.72 20.21
C GLN A 303 15.21 -36.87 20.93
N GLN A 304 14.64 -35.76 21.39
CA GLN A 304 13.32 -35.71 22.00
C GLN A 304 12.64 -34.39 21.64
N VAL A 305 11.33 -34.44 21.48
CA VAL A 305 10.46 -33.25 21.43
C VAL A 305 9.53 -33.33 22.64
N THR A 306 9.43 -32.27 23.45
CA THR A 306 8.61 -32.27 24.67
C THR A 306 8.16 -30.88 25.10
N GLU A 307 6.96 -30.77 25.68
CA GLU A 307 6.48 -29.60 26.44
C GLU A 307 6.50 -29.85 27.96
N ASP A 308 7.00 -31.02 28.37
CA ASP A 308 7.15 -31.42 29.77
C ASP A 308 8.58 -31.88 30.02
N LEU A 309 9.43 -30.90 30.28
CA LEU A 309 10.84 -31.09 30.59
C LEU A 309 11.04 -31.92 31.87
N ALA A 310 10.20 -31.72 32.88
CA ALA A 310 10.29 -32.45 34.14
C ALA A 310 10.04 -33.95 33.94
N SER A 311 9.02 -34.31 33.16
CA SER A 311 8.76 -35.71 32.78
C SER A 311 9.88 -36.27 31.90
N PHE A 312 10.44 -35.47 30.98
CA PHE A 312 11.60 -35.89 30.20
C PHE A 312 12.78 -36.25 31.11
N TRP A 313 13.15 -35.40 32.08
CA TRP A 313 14.29 -35.69 32.96
C TRP A 313 14.09 -36.97 33.77
N ARG A 314 12.88 -37.18 34.29
CA ARG A 314 12.56 -38.36 35.10
C ARG A 314 12.49 -39.66 34.29
N ASN A 315 11.90 -39.62 33.10
CA ASN A 315 11.51 -40.82 32.36
C ASN A 315 12.26 -40.99 31.04
N GLY A 316 12.44 -39.92 30.27
CA GLY A 316 13.02 -39.96 28.92
C GLY A 316 14.56 -39.90 28.90
N TYR A 317 15.15 -39.01 29.70
CA TYR A 317 16.59 -38.78 29.75
C TYR A 317 17.39 -40.05 30.08
N PRO A 318 17.00 -40.92 31.04
CA PRO A 318 17.75 -42.16 31.31
C PRO A 318 17.90 -43.08 30.08
N ILE A 319 16.93 -43.07 29.16
CA ILE A 319 16.97 -43.86 27.92
C ILE A 319 17.87 -43.17 26.91
N VAL A 320 17.61 -41.89 26.61
CA VAL A 320 18.35 -41.08 25.65
C VAL A 320 19.84 -40.99 26.04
N ARG A 321 20.13 -40.85 27.33
CA ARG A 321 21.48 -40.80 27.88
C ARG A 321 22.31 -42.04 27.54
N LYS A 322 21.74 -43.24 27.63
CA LYS A 322 22.47 -44.50 27.32
C LYS A 322 22.98 -44.49 25.88
N GLU A 323 22.12 -44.09 24.96
CA GLU A 323 22.44 -44.01 23.53
C GLU A 323 23.44 -42.89 23.24
N LEU A 324 23.22 -41.70 23.80
CA LEU A 324 24.10 -40.55 23.61
C LEU A 324 25.48 -40.73 24.22
N ARG A 325 25.58 -41.41 25.37
CA ARG A 325 26.88 -41.73 25.99
C ARG A 325 27.71 -42.68 25.13
N ALA A 326 27.07 -43.64 24.45
CA ALA A 326 27.76 -44.53 23.51
C ALA A 326 28.22 -43.79 22.25
N ARG A 327 27.36 -42.93 21.67
CA ARG A 327 27.68 -42.18 20.44
C ARG A 327 28.64 -41.01 20.67
N TYR A 328 28.58 -40.37 21.84
CA TYR A 328 29.32 -39.15 22.17
C TYR A 328 30.06 -39.28 23.52
N PRO A 329 31.06 -40.18 23.63
CA PRO A 329 31.73 -40.48 24.89
C PRO A 329 32.58 -39.32 25.45
N LYS A 330 32.92 -38.33 24.62
CA LYS A 330 33.68 -37.13 25.01
C LYS A 330 32.81 -36.05 25.68
N HIS A 331 31.49 -36.20 25.69
CA HIS A 331 30.57 -35.24 26.29
C HIS A 331 30.12 -35.67 27.69
N SER A 332 29.73 -34.69 28.52
CA SER A 332 29.19 -34.96 29.85
C SER A 332 27.74 -35.43 29.78
N TRP A 333 27.48 -36.58 30.40
CA TRP A 333 26.17 -37.23 30.49
C TRP A 333 25.90 -37.64 31.94
N PRO A 334 25.59 -36.67 32.83
CA PRO A 334 25.41 -36.91 34.26
C PRO A 334 24.26 -37.89 34.51
N ASP A 335 24.34 -38.66 35.60
CA ASP A 335 23.22 -39.49 36.06
C ASP A 335 22.06 -38.63 36.56
N ASP A 336 22.37 -37.53 37.26
CA ASP A 336 21.40 -36.52 37.68
C ASP A 336 21.52 -35.25 36.81
N PRO A 337 20.59 -35.01 35.86
CA PRO A 337 20.60 -33.82 35.02
C PRO A 337 20.10 -32.54 35.72
N LEU A 338 19.45 -32.66 36.88
CA LEU A 338 18.83 -31.53 37.60
C LEU A 338 19.85 -30.75 38.45
N THR A 339 20.94 -31.40 38.86
CA THR A 339 22.03 -30.77 39.63
C THR A 339 23.29 -30.54 38.82
N ALA A 340 23.31 -31.01 37.56
CA ALA A 340 24.46 -30.88 36.70
C ALA A 340 24.64 -29.46 36.17
N GLU A 341 25.89 -29.00 36.14
CA GLU A 341 26.27 -27.75 35.50
C GLU A 341 26.04 -27.83 33.99
N ALA A 342 25.18 -26.93 33.46
CA ALA A 342 24.98 -26.78 32.03
C ALA A 342 26.24 -26.22 31.37
N VAL A 343 26.56 -26.71 30.18
CA VAL A 343 27.80 -26.34 29.49
C VAL A 343 27.51 -25.88 28.07
N ARG A 344 28.08 -24.74 27.70
CA ARG A 344 28.14 -24.29 26.32
C ARG A 344 29.17 -25.11 25.56
N GLY A 345 28.75 -26.23 24.98
CA GLY A 345 29.64 -27.11 24.21
C GLY A 345 30.29 -28.23 25.01
N ALA A 346 31.30 -28.88 24.43
CA ALA A 346 31.98 -29.98 25.10
C ALA A 346 32.82 -29.46 26.28
N LYS A 347 32.57 -29.97 27.49
CA LYS A 347 33.42 -29.72 28.67
C LYS A 347 34.81 -30.32 28.38
N ARG A 348 35.86 -29.49 28.27
CA ARG A 348 37.25 -29.98 28.26
C ARG A 348 37.53 -30.59 29.64
N ARG A 349 38.01 -31.83 29.70
CA ARG A 349 38.47 -32.43 30.97
C ARG A 349 39.51 -31.50 31.58
N GLN A 350 39.26 -31.03 32.80
CA GLN A 350 40.35 -30.66 33.69
C GLN A 350 41.11 -31.96 33.98
N GLY A 351 42.38 -31.96 33.57
CA GLY A 351 43.31 -33.09 33.75
C GLY A 351 43.73 -33.23 35.20
#